data_AF-A0AAV2D003-F1
#
_entry.id   AF-A0AAV2D003-F1
#
_cell.length_a   1.000
_cell.length_b   1.000
_cell.length_c   1.000
_cell.angle_alpha   90.00
_cell.angle_beta   90.00
_cell.angle_gamma   90.00
#
_symmetry.space_group_name_H-M   'P 1'
#
loop_
_entity.id
_entity.type
_entity.pdbx_description
1 polymer ?
#
loop_
_entity_poly.entity_id
_entity_poly.type
_entity_poly.pdbx_seq_one_letter_code
_entity_poly.pdbx_strand_id
1 'polypeptide(L)'
;MTPLKSTPYSNSKEEHFVKISPKNEMVTDSPGSPRNRKVTARWEPDEPCRPEVNDAPVFYPTVEDFEDTLGYISKIHAKAEPFGICRIVPPACWRPPCHLKEKRNMGKCQILYKDSTSRLASK
;
A
#
# COMPACT_ATOMS: atom_id res chain seq x y z
N MET A 1 -14.83 -42.68 -20.48
CA MET A 1 -13.87 -42.77 -19.38
C MET A 1 -14.16 -41.62 -18.43
N THR A 2 -14.62 -42.00 -17.23
CA THR A 2 -14.97 -41.24 -16.01
C THR A 2 -15.74 -39.90 -16.11
N PRO A 3 -17.04 -39.89 -15.77
CA PRO A 3 -17.80 -38.69 -15.40
C PRO A 3 -17.64 -38.37 -13.90
N LEU A 4 -17.51 -37.08 -13.56
CA LEU A 4 -17.53 -36.60 -12.17
C LEU A 4 -18.95 -36.66 -11.61
N LYS A 5 -19.10 -37.36 -10.47
CA LYS A 5 -20.37 -37.59 -9.76
C LYS A 5 -20.67 -36.51 -8.71
N SER A 6 -21.95 -36.10 -8.76
CA SER A 6 -22.86 -35.52 -7.76
C SER A 6 -22.69 -36.00 -6.30
N THR A 7 -22.67 -35.11 -5.30
CA THR A 7 -23.78 -34.57 -4.43
C THR A 7 -23.55 -34.96 -2.94
N PRO A 8 -24.45 -34.67 -1.97
CA PRO A 8 -24.20 -33.74 -0.86
C PRO A 8 -24.17 -34.47 0.51
N TYR A 9 -23.75 -33.81 1.58
CA TYR A 9 -24.07 -34.33 2.92
C TYR A 9 -24.23 -33.22 3.95
N SER A 10 -25.48 -32.95 4.26
CA SER A 10 -25.93 -32.36 5.52
C SER A 10 -25.94 -33.44 6.61
N ASN A 11 -25.43 -33.17 7.80
CA ASN A 11 -26.09 -33.64 9.02
C ASN A 11 -25.78 -32.80 10.25
N SER A 12 -26.78 -32.78 11.12
CA SER A 12 -27.00 -31.95 12.30
C SER A 12 -26.48 -32.59 13.59
N LYS A 13 -26.61 -31.82 14.69
CA LYS A 13 -26.45 -32.12 16.13
C LYS A 13 -25.13 -31.58 16.70
N GLU A 14 -25.06 -30.96 17.87
CA GLU A 14 -26.04 -30.66 18.92
C GLU A 14 -25.45 -29.52 19.76
N GLU A 15 -26.31 -28.67 20.30
CA GLU A 15 -25.90 -27.63 21.25
C GLU A 15 -25.39 -28.25 22.55
N HIS A 16 -24.26 -27.78 23.05
CA HIS A 16 -23.88 -27.96 24.45
C HIS A 16 -23.58 -26.60 25.07
N PHE A 17 -24.57 -26.15 25.84
CA PHE A 17 -24.53 -24.97 26.67
C PHE A 17 -23.63 -25.22 27.89
N VAL A 18 -22.37 -24.79 27.81
CA VAL A 18 -21.48 -24.75 28.99
C VAL A 18 -21.56 -23.37 29.61
N LYS A 19 -22.31 -23.28 30.71
CA LYS A 19 -22.30 -22.13 31.62
C LYS A 19 -20.88 -21.95 32.17
N ILE A 20 -20.21 -20.85 31.84
CA ILE A 20 -18.98 -20.44 32.52
C ILE A 20 -19.30 -19.21 33.38
N SER A 21 -19.43 -19.45 34.68
CA SER A 21 -19.47 -18.44 35.74
C SER A 21 -18.07 -17.85 35.99
N PRO A 22 -17.98 -16.67 36.63
CA PRO A 22 -17.01 -15.65 36.24
C PRO A 22 -15.69 -15.68 37.03
N LYS A 23 -14.67 -15.14 36.35
CA LYS A 23 -13.50 -14.38 36.83
C LYS A 23 -12.61 -15.04 37.88
N ASN A 24 -11.34 -15.21 37.52
CA ASN A 24 -10.21 -14.67 38.28
C ASN A 24 -9.04 -14.39 37.33
N GLU A 25 -8.55 -13.16 37.40
CA GLU A 25 -7.52 -12.56 36.57
C GLU A 25 -6.12 -13.07 36.98
N MET A 26 -5.31 -13.42 35.99
CA MET A 26 -3.87 -13.21 36.06
C MET A 26 -3.36 -13.03 34.62
N VAL A 27 -3.48 -11.79 34.13
CA VAL A 27 -2.91 -11.38 32.85
C VAL A 27 -1.42 -11.16 33.08
N THR A 28 -0.63 -12.22 32.92
CA THR A 28 0.77 -12.07 32.54
C THR A 28 0.77 -11.52 31.11
N ASP A 29 1.02 -10.23 30.98
CA ASP A 29 1.10 -9.53 29.69
C ASP A 29 2.29 -10.11 28.92
N SER A 30 1.98 -11.01 27.97
CA SER A 30 2.97 -11.52 27.03
C SER A 30 3.47 -10.36 26.18
N PRO A 31 4.79 -10.09 26.13
CA PRO A 31 5.35 -8.92 25.43
C PRO A 31 5.23 -8.96 23.90
N GLY A 32 4.43 -9.87 23.35
CA GLY A 32 4.16 -10.02 21.92
C GLY A 32 2.73 -9.65 21.48
N SER A 33 1.85 -9.20 22.39
CA SER A 33 0.47 -8.87 22.03
C SER A 33 0.40 -7.60 21.15
N PRO A 34 -0.11 -7.66 19.91
CA PRO A 34 -0.25 -6.49 19.04
C PRO A 34 -1.20 -5.42 19.60
N ARG A 35 -1.99 -5.75 20.64
CA ARG A 35 -3.08 -4.94 21.16
C ARG A 35 -2.63 -3.80 22.09
N ASN A 36 -1.38 -3.78 22.54
CA ASN A 36 -0.87 -2.79 23.50
C ASN A 36 0.13 -1.78 22.89
N ARG A 37 0.39 -1.81 21.57
CA ARG A 37 1.31 -0.87 20.94
C ARG A 37 0.69 0.53 20.95
N LYS A 38 1.28 1.42 21.75
CA LYS A 38 0.90 2.83 21.84
C LYS A 38 1.33 3.54 20.56
N VAL A 39 0.47 3.56 19.55
CA VAL A 39 0.75 4.23 18.27
C VAL A 39 0.72 5.74 18.47
N THR A 40 1.86 6.41 18.30
CA THR A 40 1.95 7.88 18.30
C THR A 40 1.89 8.41 16.88
N ALA A 41 1.19 9.53 16.67
CA ALA A 41 1.13 10.19 15.36
C ALA A 41 2.40 10.98 14.99
N ARG A 42 3.41 11.01 15.87
CA ARG A 42 4.66 11.72 15.67
C ARG A 42 5.67 10.83 14.94
N TRP A 43 6.47 11.44 14.07
CA TRP A 43 7.61 10.77 13.46
C TRP A 43 8.68 10.49 14.52
N GLU A 44 9.23 9.28 14.52
CA GLU A 44 10.25 8.82 15.45
C GLU A 44 11.51 8.44 14.63
N PRO A 45 12.59 9.24 14.70
CA PRO A 45 13.78 9.04 13.88
C PRO A 45 14.71 7.94 14.39
N ASP A 46 14.70 7.65 15.70
CA ASP A 46 15.73 6.86 16.37
C ASP A 46 15.63 5.36 16.06
N GLU A 47 14.43 4.89 15.72
CA GLU A 47 14.18 3.51 15.29
C GLU A 47 13.47 3.48 13.91
N PRO A 48 14.18 3.83 12.82
CA PRO A 48 13.57 3.86 11.50
C PRO A 48 13.48 2.44 10.94
N CYS A 49 12.26 1.96 10.67
CA CYS A 49 12.03 0.68 10.00
C CYS A 49 12.23 0.77 8.46
N ARG A 50 13.35 1.33 8.00
CA ARG A 50 13.65 1.40 6.56
C ARG A 50 14.22 0.07 6.08
N PRO A 51 13.60 -0.60 5.09
CA PRO A 51 14.15 -1.84 4.55
C PRO A 51 15.42 -1.57 3.75
N GLU A 52 16.38 -2.49 3.82
CA GLU A 52 17.53 -2.54 2.92
C GLU A 52 17.06 -3.08 1.55
N VAL A 53 17.08 -2.23 0.53
CA VAL A 53 16.62 -2.56 -0.82
C VAL A 53 17.68 -2.19 -1.84
N ASN A 54 17.80 -2.99 -2.91
CA ASN A 54 18.68 -2.68 -4.02
C ASN A 54 18.09 -1.56 -4.88
N ASP A 55 18.94 -0.68 -5.39
CA ASP A 55 18.53 0.37 -6.31
C ASP A 55 18.14 -0.19 -7.69
N ALA A 56 17.13 0.44 -8.29
CA ALA A 56 16.72 0.18 -9.66
C ALA A 56 17.71 0.83 -10.65
N PRO A 57 17.90 0.24 -11.85
CA PRO A 57 18.79 0.80 -12.86
C PRO A 57 18.32 2.19 -13.31
N VAL A 58 19.29 3.05 -13.58
CA VAL A 58 19.06 4.44 -14.01
C VAL A 58 19.61 4.62 -15.42
N PHE A 59 18.79 5.15 -16.31
CA PHE A 59 19.14 5.40 -17.70
C PHE A 59 19.12 6.90 -18.05
N TYR A 60 20.06 7.30 -18.90
CA TYR A 60 20.25 8.69 -19.34
C TYR A 60 20.21 8.74 -20.88
N PRO A 61 19.01 8.80 -21.48
CA PRO A 61 18.84 8.91 -22.94
C PRO A 61 19.52 10.15 -23.51
N THR A 62 20.02 10.01 -24.74
CA THR A 62 20.38 11.15 -25.60
C THR A 62 19.13 11.87 -26.10
N VAL A 63 19.29 13.02 -26.76
CA VAL A 63 18.12 13.74 -27.34
C VAL A 63 17.44 12.88 -28.41
N GLU A 64 18.22 12.25 -29.29
CA GLU A 64 17.72 11.35 -30.35
C GLU A 64 17.00 10.13 -29.78
N ASP A 65 17.57 9.50 -28.75
CA ASP A 65 16.89 8.41 -28.02
C ASP A 65 15.57 8.87 -27.39
N PHE A 66 15.51 10.11 -26.90
CA PHE A 66 14.32 10.63 -26.21
C PHE A 66 13.21 11.06 -27.18
N GLU A 67 13.54 11.31 -28.45
CA GLU A 67 12.56 11.57 -29.51
C GLU A 67 11.73 10.33 -29.82
N ASP A 68 12.35 9.13 -29.89
CA ASP A 68 11.64 7.86 -30.04
C ASP A 68 11.50 7.12 -28.70
N THR A 69 10.44 7.46 -27.97
CA THR A 69 10.15 6.87 -26.65
C THR A 69 10.01 5.35 -26.71
N LEU A 70 9.29 4.79 -27.69
CA LEU A 70 9.03 3.35 -27.75
C LEU A 70 10.28 2.58 -28.20
N GLY A 71 11.04 3.13 -29.15
CA GLY A 71 12.33 2.58 -29.55
C GLY A 71 13.31 2.54 -28.37
N TYR A 72 13.39 3.62 -27.59
CA TYR A 72 14.26 3.66 -26.42
C TYR A 72 13.83 2.68 -25.32
N ILE A 73 12.53 2.59 -25.02
CA ILE A 73 12.01 1.58 -24.08
C ILE A 73 12.40 0.17 -24.52
N SER A 74 12.24 -0.13 -25.82
CA SER A 74 12.62 -1.43 -26.38
C SER A 74 14.12 -1.71 -26.26
N LYS A 75 14.96 -0.68 -26.48
CA LYS A 75 16.42 -0.74 -26.34
C LYS A 75 16.88 -1.03 -24.91
N ILE A 76 16.20 -0.47 -23.90
CA ILE A 76 16.56 -0.67 -22.49
C ILE A 76 15.84 -1.87 -21.82
N HIS A 77 14.81 -2.43 -22.46
CA HIS A 77 13.96 -3.49 -21.90
C HIS A 77 14.78 -4.65 -21.33
N ALA A 78 15.68 -5.24 -22.12
CA ALA A 78 16.48 -6.39 -21.70
C ALA A 78 17.35 -6.12 -20.46
N LYS A 79 17.71 -4.86 -20.19
CA LYS A 79 18.50 -4.46 -19.02
C LYS A 79 17.63 -4.12 -17.80
N ALA A 80 16.41 -3.63 -18.03
CA ALA A 80 15.48 -3.20 -16.98
C ALA A 80 14.56 -4.34 -16.50
N GLU A 81 14.20 -5.26 -17.39
CA GLU A 81 13.27 -6.38 -17.14
C GLU A 81 13.62 -7.22 -15.90
N PRO A 82 14.89 -7.58 -15.63
CA PRO A 82 15.23 -8.36 -14.42
C PRO A 82 14.93 -7.63 -13.11
N PHE A 83 14.86 -6.29 -13.12
CA PHE A 83 14.56 -5.47 -11.95
C PHE A 83 13.06 -5.15 -11.83
N GLY A 84 12.28 -5.33 -12.90
CA GLY A 84 10.86 -4.98 -12.97
C GLY A 84 10.55 -3.48 -13.04
N ILE A 85 11.43 -2.63 -12.50
CA ILE A 85 11.32 -1.17 -12.54
C ILE A 85 12.66 -0.53 -12.95
N CYS A 86 12.61 0.65 -13.55
CA CYS A 86 13.80 1.46 -13.82
C CYS A 86 13.48 2.96 -13.76
N ARG A 87 14.51 3.79 -13.61
CA ARG A 87 14.41 5.25 -13.64
C ARG A 87 15.01 5.78 -14.94
N ILE A 88 14.25 6.62 -15.65
CA ILE A 88 14.75 7.35 -16.84
C ILE A 88 14.91 8.81 -16.45
N VAL A 89 16.12 9.35 -16.60
CA VAL A 89 16.40 10.77 -16.40
C VAL A 89 16.32 11.46 -17.75
N PRO A 90 15.38 12.39 -17.98
CA PRO A 90 15.27 13.07 -19.26
C PRO A 90 16.54 13.88 -19.58
N PRO A 91 16.85 14.09 -20.86
CA PRO A 91 17.97 14.93 -21.26
C PRO A 91 17.79 16.36 -20.77
N ALA A 92 18.90 17.07 -20.52
CA ALA A 92 18.89 18.38 -19.85
C ALA A 92 18.10 19.49 -20.58
N CYS A 93 17.92 19.35 -21.91
CA CYS A 93 17.14 20.27 -22.74
C CYS A 93 15.62 20.08 -22.57
N TRP A 94 15.16 18.94 -22.05
CA TRP A 94 13.75 18.63 -21.95
C TRP A 94 13.13 19.26 -20.70
N ARG A 95 12.23 20.23 -20.92
CA ARG A 95 11.55 20.99 -19.86
C ARG A 95 10.07 21.17 -20.21
N PRO A 96 9.18 20.23 -19.79
CA PRO A 96 7.76 20.33 -20.11
C PRO A 96 7.11 21.50 -19.36
N PRO A 97 6.10 22.16 -19.96
CA PRO A 97 5.32 23.18 -19.26
C PRO A 97 4.56 22.58 -18.07
N CYS A 98 4.63 23.25 -16.91
CA CYS A 98 3.89 22.82 -15.71
C CYS A 98 2.56 23.58 -15.59
N HIS A 99 1.45 22.94 -15.94
CA HIS A 99 0.10 23.52 -15.91
C HIS A 99 -0.52 23.60 -14.50
N LEU A 100 0.06 22.93 -13.50
CA LEU A 100 -0.44 22.96 -12.12
C LEU A 100 -0.25 24.30 -11.41
N LYS A 101 0.55 25.21 -11.98
CA LYS A 101 0.68 26.59 -11.50
C LYS A 101 -0.58 27.43 -11.73
N GLU A 102 -1.54 26.90 -12.48
CA GLU A 102 -2.79 27.58 -12.75
C GLU A 102 -3.71 27.54 -11.52
N LYS A 103 -4.09 28.72 -11.01
CA LYS A 103 -4.88 28.92 -9.77
C LYS A 103 -6.25 28.21 -9.75
N ARG A 104 -6.69 27.68 -10.89
CA ARG A 104 -8.01 27.05 -11.08
C ARG A 104 -8.09 25.62 -10.52
N ASN A 105 -6.96 24.99 -10.21
CA ASN A 105 -6.89 23.56 -9.85
C ASN A 105 -6.63 23.32 -8.34
N MET A 106 -6.87 24.32 -7.48
CA MET A 106 -6.67 24.18 -6.04
C MET A 106 -7.73 23.25 -5.43
N GLY A 107 -7.34 22.03 -5.07
CA GLY A 107 -8.21 21.10 -4.36
C GLY A 107 -8.65 21.67 -3.00
N LYS A 108 -9.94 21.58 -2.69
CA LYS A 108 -10.46 21.89 -1.35
C LYS A 108 -10.30 20.66 -0.47
N CYS A 109 -9.40 20.70 0.50
CA CYS A 109 -9.36 19.71 1.56
C CYS A 109 -10.43 20.05 2.60
N GLN A 110 -11.42 19.18 2.77
CA GLN A 110 -12.36 19.23 3.89
C GLN A 110 -11.96 18.16 4.90
N ILE A 111 -11.76 18.56 6.16
CA ILE A 111 -11.60 17.61 7.24
C ILE A 111 -12.99 17.26 7.75
N LEU A 112 -13.40 16.01 7.53
CA LEU A 112 -14.65 15.47 8.04
C LEU A 112 -14.40 14.90 9.44
N TYR A 113 -15.20 15.32 10.40
CA TYR A 113 -15.24 14.72 11.73
C TYR A 113 -16.51 13.87 11.86
N LYS A 114 -16.39 12.75 12.57
CA LYS A 114 -17.52 11.90 12.93
C LYS A 114 -17.96 12.26 14.33
N ASP A 115 -19.15 12.84 14.46
CA ASP A 115 -19.74 13.15 15.75
C ASP A 115 -20.43 11.90 16.32
N SER A 116 -20.55 11.83 17.65
CA SER A 116 -21.10 10.69 18.40
C SER A 116 -22.54 10.29 18.02
N THR A 117 -23.24 11.14 17.26
CA THR A 117 -24.60 10.94 16.75
C THR A 117 -24.62 10.53 15.26
N SER A 118 -23.53 9.99 14.72
CA SER A 118 -23.44 9.37 13.37
C SER A 118 -23.60 10.29 12.16
N ARG A 119 -23.64 11.61 12.33
CA ARG A 119 -23.61 12.56 11.20
C ARG A 119 -22.17 13.03 10.94
N LEU A 120 -21.79 13.06 9.67
CA LEU A 120 -20.52 13.67 9.23
C LEU A 120 -20.67 15.19 9.29
N ALA A 121 -19.78 15.86 10.01
CA ALA A 121 -19.71 17.32 10.09
C ALA A 121 -18.37 17.81 9.52
N SER A 122 -18.41 18.86 8.70
CA SER A 122 -17.23 19.62 8.27
C SER A 122 -16.98 20.78 9.23
N LYS A 123 -15.71 21.07 9.51
CA LYS A 123 -15.30 22.32 10.20
C LYS A 123 -15.21 23.49 9.22
#